data_AF-F4P872-F1
#
_entry.id   AF-F4P872-F1
#
_cell.length_a   1.000
_cell.length_b   1.000
_cell.length_c   1.000
_cell.angle_alpha   90.00
_cell.angle_beta   90.00
_cell.angle_gamma   90.00
#
_symmetry.space_group_name_H-M   'P 1'
#
loop_
_entity.id
_entity.type
_entity.pdbx_description
1 polymer ?
#
loop_
_entity_poly.entity_id
_entity_poly.type
_entity_poly.pdbx_seq_one_letter_code
_entity_poly.pdbx_strand_id
1 'polypeptide(L)'
;MNEPEPLYIQYDAEPLEVDPTGCKTVAALIKKAKKEFSPQLDTFSLAKLTLHRYTGTKLKGDMKINALIKASEFFNNYDNPLLIRYADALLPVIKKPKTSHHSEERKKRWEELNPILIQAEIDAAAKSGKKNLKESSAYSSLNWSLISPIYEHIMHQYTQTVKEVPQETMELLHNYLVTLTRRLSSVTTGKESQRLHFIAPILVYVSDLFGPEDSIQIVVEEDLNGVNVKANGHFEFMLKRNNKRVCIVEAKKDDMEQGMVQDLVGMEVASDLDGLDTVYGIVTNYVEWIFLKSQNDKIEKNMDTLTFELEVATLESLKRIAGKIYALLSDE
;
A
#
# COMPACT_ATOMS: atom_id res chain seq x y z
N MET A 1 -17.67 18.82 37.58
CA MET A 1 -17.12 18.76 36.20
C MET A 1 -16.31 17.48 36.15
N ASN A 2 -16.67 16.54 35.28
CA ASN A 2 -15.90 15.32 35.14
C ASN A 2 -14.47 15.70 34.74
N GLU A 3 -13.49 15.19 35.47
CA GLU A 3 -12.09 15.36 35.12
C GLU A 3 -11.87 14.76 33.72
N PRO A 4 -11.10 15.43 32.85
CA PRO A 4 -10.86 14.92 31.51
C PRO A 4 -10.10 13.60 31.59
N GLU A 5 -10.55 12.59 30.84
CA GLU A 5 -9.86 11.30 30.76
C GLU A 5 -8.40 11.49 30.30
N PRO A 6 -7.48 10.64 30.79
CA PRO A 6 -6.10 10.63 30.31
C PRO A 6 -6.04 10.48 28.79
N LEU A 7 -5.12 11.20 28.16
CA LEU A 7 -4.92 11.09 26.72
C LEU A 7 -3.73 10.17 26.45
N TYR A 8 -3.91 9.20 25.56
CA TYR A 8 -2.81 8.41 25.03
C TYR A 8 -2.00 9.27 24.06
N ILE A 9 -0.75 9.53 24.44
CA ILE A 9 0.22 10.27 23.62
C ILE A 9 1.40 9.33 23.40
N GLN A 10 1.92 9.28 22.19
CA GLN A 10 3.07 8.47 21.81
C GLN A 10 4.22 9.35 21.35
N TYR A 11 5.40 9.01 21.84
CA TYR A 11 6.68 9.43 21.30
C TYR A 11 7.54 8.17 21.14
N ASP A 12 7.84 7.82 19.90
CA ASP A 12 8.65 6.68 19.48
C ASP A 12 8.04 5.27 19.71
N ALA A 13 7.93 4.82 20.96
CA ALA A 13 7.61 3.42 21.29
C ALA A 13 6.14 3.21 21.68
N GLU A 14 5.82 3.24 22.97
CA GLU A 14 4.48 2.96 23.48
C GLU A 14 3.75 4.24 23.87
N PRO A 15 2.43 4.32 23.61
CA PRO A 15 1.61 5.40 24.13
C PRO A 15 1.66 5.43 25.65
N LEU A 16 1.87 6.62 26.20
CA LEU A 16 1.71 6.90 27.61
C LEU A 16 0.38 7.63 27.83
N GLU A 17 -0.27 7.30 28.94
CA GLU A 17 -1.38 8.10 29.44
C GLU A 17 -0.84 9.41 30.00
N VAL A 18 -1.15 10.51 29.30
CA VAL A 18 -0.83 11.86 29.73
C VAL A 18 -2.11 12.49 30.23
N ASP A 19 -2.19 12.69 31.54
CA ASP A 19 -3.28 13.42 32.17
C ASP A 19 -3.36 14.85 31.59
N PRO A 20 -4.46 15.26 30.92
CA PRO A 20 -4.57 16.60 30.36
C PRO A 20 -4.98 17.66 31.40
N THR A 21 -5.14 17.30 32.68
CA THR A 21 -5.55 18.23 33.73
C THR A 21 -4.57 19.40 33.84
N GLY A 22 -5.13 20.62 33.79
CA GLY A 22 -4.38 21.88 33.76
C GLY A 22 -3.90 22.34 32.38
N CYS A 23 -3.98 21.50 31.34
CA CYS A 23 -3.60 21.86 29.97
C CYS A 23 -4.74 22.58 29.24
N LYS A 24 -4.69 23.91 29.17
CA LYS A 24 -5.70 24.70 28.43
C LYS A 24 -5.59 24.58 26.91
N THR A 25 -4.40 24.32 26.40
CA THR A 25 -4.09 24.28 24.96
C THR A 25 -3.22 23.09 24.59
N VAL A 26 -3.18 22.74 23.30
CA VAL A 26 -2.27 21.72 22.76
C VAL A 26 -0.81 22.02 23.10
N ALA A 27 -0.36 23.27 23.04
CA ALA A 27 0.99 23.63 23.44
C ALA A 27 1.29 23.32 24.93
N ALA A 28 0.30 23.52 25.82
CA ALA A 28 0.43 23.14 27.23
C ALA A 28 0.50 21.62 27.41
N LEU A 29 -0.25 20.87 26.60
CA LEU A 29 -0.20 19.40 26.60
C LEU A 29 1.14 18.87 26.09
N ILE A 30 1.69 19.44 25.00
CA ILE A 30 3.04 19.10 24.51
C ILE A 30 4.09 19.32 25.59
N LYS A 31 3.99 20.44 26.33
CA LYS A 31 4.91 20.72 27.45
C LYS A 31 4.79 19.71 28.59
N LYS A 32 3.57 19.25 28.90
CA LYS A 32 3.34 18.24 29.94
C LYS A 32 3.87 16.89 29.47
N ALA A 33 3.51 16.45 28.27
CA ALA A 33 4.00 15.22 27.68
C ALA A 33 5.53 15.18 27.57
N LYS A 34 6.20 16.29 27.20
CA LYS A 34 7.67 16.37 27.22
C LYS A 34 8.27 15.95 28.58
N LYS A 35 7.62 16.29 29.70
CA LYS A 35 8.08 15.90 31.04
C LYS A 35 7.83 14.41 31.31
N GLU A 36 6.66 13.89 30.91
CA GLU A 36 6.33 12.47 31.08
C GLU A 36 7.27 11.56 30.27
N PHE A 37 7.70 12.02 29.10
CA PHE A 37 8.67 11.33 28.24
C PHE A 37 10.14 11.67 28.57
N SER A 38 10.45 12.24 29.74
CA SER A 38 11.85 12.42 30.16
C SER A 38 12.48 11.04 30.46
N PRO A 39 13.73 10.76 30.04
CA PRO A 39 14.70 11.70 29.46
C PRO A 39 14.64 11.83 27.94
N GLN A 40 13.79 11.06 27.26
CA GLN A 40 13.78 10.88 25.82
C GLN A 40 13.53 12.19 25.05
N LEU A 41 12.68 13.07 25.59
CA LEU A 41 12.36 14.36 24.96
C LEU A 41 13.20 15.55 25.45
N ASP A 42 14.10 15.35 26.42
CA ASP A 42 14.75 16.46 27.11
C ASP A 42 15.67 17.28 26.20
N THR A 43 16.36 16.60 25.29
CA THR A 43 17.30 17.18 24.31
C THR A 43 16.61 17.99 23.21
N PHE A 44 15.29 17.85 23.02
CA PHE A 44 14.55 18.54 21.96
C PHE A 44 14.01 19.90 22.41
N SER A 45 14.18 20.93 21.57
CA SER A 45 13.58 22.23 21.83
C SER A 45 12.05 22.15 21.83
N LEU A 46 11.41 22.62 22.90
CA LEU A 46 9.95 22.63 23.05
C LEU A 46 9.27 23.38 21.89
N ALA A 47 9.88 24.45 21.39
CA ALA A 47 9.35 25.26 20.29
C ALA A 47 9.28 24.50 18.95
N LYS A 48 9.98 23.37 18.84
CA LYS A 48 9.99 22.51 17.65
C LYS A 48 9.14 21.26 17.83
N LEU A 49 8.58 21.01 19.01
CA LEU A 49 7.69 19.88 19.24
C LEU A 49 6.27 20.20 18.77
N THR A 50 5.67 19.27 18.04
CA THR A 50 4.31 19.37 17.51
C THR A 50 3.50 18.14 17.91
N LEU A 51 2.18 18.28 17.97
CA LEU A 51 1.26 17.19 18.28
C LEU A 51 0.38 16.90 17.07
N HIS A 52 0.18 15.63 16.75
CA HIS A 52 -0.59 15.18 15.60
C HIS A 52 -1.65 14.17 16.02
N ARG A 53 -2.74 14.06 15.27
CA ARG A 53 -3.63 12.90 15.34
C ARG A 53 -2.89 11.65 14.86
N TYR A 54 -3.37 10.48 15.24
CA TYR A 54 -2.86 9.20 14.74
C TYR A 54 -2.84 9.15 13.20
N THR A 55 -3.85 9.73 12.55
CA THR A 55 -3.95 9.88 11.09
C THR A 55 -2.91 10.82 10.46
N GLY A 56 -2.05 11.44 11.26
CA GLY A 56 -0.97 12.33 10.81
C GLY A 56 -1.32 13.83 10.77
N THR A 57 -2.59 14.20 10.95
CA THR A 57 -3.02 15.60 10.94
C THR A 57 -2.41 16.41 12.10
N LYS A 58 -1.68 17.49 11.79
CA LYS A 58 -1.08 18.38 12.79
C LYS A 58 -2.14 19.17 13.56
N LEU A 59 -2.03 19.17 14.89
CA LEU A 59 -2.86 19.98 15.78
C LEU A 59 -2.22 21.35 15.99
N LYS A 60 -3.03 22.41 15.94
CA LYS A 60 -2.56 23.78 16.19
C LYS A 60 -2.26 23.98 17.68
N GLY A 61 -1.14 24.59 18.02
CA GLY A 61 -0.69 24.75 19.41
C GLY A 61 -1.64 25.58 20.29
N ASP A 62 -2.39 26.51 19.69
CA ASP A 62 -3.39 27.36 20.34
C ASP A 62 -4.78 26.70 20.48
N MET A 63 -4.99 25.54 19.86
CA MET A 63 -6.22 24.76 19.97
C MET A 63 -6.50 24.40 21.43
N LYS A 64 -7.73 24.64 21.88
CA LYS A 64 -8.18 24.29 23.24
C LYS A 64 -8.36 22.78 23.37
N ILE A 65 -7.82 22.17 24.44
CA ILE A 65 -7.93 20.73 24.70
C ILE A 65 -9.40 20.28 24.79
N ASN A 66 -10.24 21.06 25.48
CA ASN A 66 -11.67 20.74 25.56
C ASN A 66 -12.40 20.78 24.22
N ALA A 67 -11.91 21.56 23.24
CA ALA A 67 -12.48 21.58 21.90
C ALA A 67 -12.02 20.37 21.08
N LEU A 68 -10.78 19.92 21.29
CA LEU A 68 -10.25 18.68 20.69
C LEU A 68 -11.05 17.47 21.18
N ILE A 69 -11.18 17.31 22.50
CA ILE A 69 -11.84 16.15 23.12
C ILE A 69 -13.34 16.08 22.77
N LYS A 70 -14.01 17.23 22.61
CA LYS A 70 -15.44 17.31 22.28
C LYS A 70 -15.73 17.20 20.78
N ALA A 71 -14.73 17.12 19.92
CA ALA A 71 -14.97 16.95 18.49
C ALA A 71 -15.55 15.55 18.24
N SER A 72 -16.61 15.47 17.43
CA SER A 72 -17.34 14.21 17.16
C SER A 72 -16.48 13.10 16.56
N GLU A 73 -15.35 13.47 15.94
CA GLU A 73 -14.41 12.55 15.28
C GLU A 73 -13.14 12.33 16.12
N PHE A 74 -13.09 12.84 17.34
CA PHE A 74 -11.93 12.65 18.20
C PHE A 74 -12.03 11.33 18.94
N PHE A 75 -11.16 10.39 18.54
CA PHE A 75 -10.97 9.12 19.21
C PHE A 75 -9.53 9.02 19.67
N ASN A 76 -9.32 8.73 20.95
CA ASN A 76 -8.00 8.59 21.53
C ASN A 76 -7.98 7.44 22.52
N ASN A 77 -7.26 6.38 22.15
CA ASN A 77 -7.04 5.21 22.98
C ASN A 77 -5.62 4.68 22.71
N TYR A 78 -5.25 3.57 23.34
CA TYR A 78 -3.94 2.95 23.15
C TYR A 78 -3.61 2.67 21.68
N ASP A 79 -4.59 2.24 20.88
CA ASP A 79 -4.41 1.94 19.44
C ASP A 79 -4.43 3.18 18.54
N ASN A 80 -4.97 4.31 19.02
CA ASN A 80 -5.12 5.57 18.30
C ASN A 80 -4.56 6.75 19.13
N PRO A 81 -3.26 6.76 19.44
CA PRO A 81 -2.65 7.80 20.25
C PRO A 81 -2.46 9.11 19.49
N LEU A 82 -2.31 10.22 20.22
CA LEU A 82 -1.76 11.44 19.68
C LEU A 82 -0.24 11.29 19.51
N LEU A 83 0.33 11.84 18.45
CA LEU A 83 1.74 11.65 18.12
C LEU A 83 2.53 12.94 18.38
N ILE A 84 3.58 12.87 19.20
CA ILE A 84 4.56 13.96 19.34
C ILE A 84 5.60 13.85 18.22
N ARG A 85 5.89 14.97 17.55
CA ARG A 85 6.91 15.07 16.48
C ARG A 85 7.84 16.26 16.72
N TYR A 86 9.01 16.27 16.07
CA TYR A 86 9.98 17.37 16.15
C TYR A 86 10.27 17.95 14.75
N ALA A 87 10.25 19.28 14.67
CA ALA A 87 10.63 20.09 13.51
C ALA A 87 9.82 19.84 12.22
N ASP A 88 8.58 19.34 12.33
CA ASP A 88 7.70 18.94 11.20
C ASP A 88 8.31 17.92 10.22
N ALA A 89 9.58 17.56 10.41
CA ALA A 89 10.18 16.38 9.86
C ALA A 89 9.46 15.18 10.48
N LEU A 90 9.21 14.17 9.66
CA LEU A 90 9.18 12.81 10.16
C LEU A 90 10.55 12.58 10.79
N LEU A 91 10.74 12.95 12.08
CA LEU A 91 11.71 12.22 12.88
C LEU A 91 11.35 10.76 12.65
N PRO A 92 12.33 9.92 12.29
CA PRO A 92 12.05 8.52 12.05
C PRO A 92 11.26 8.07 13.26
N VAL A 93 10.05 7.55 13.02
CA VAL A 93 9.55 6.52 13.90
C VAL A 93 10.77 5.61 13.98
N ILE A 94 11.47 5.57 15.12
CA ILE A 94 12.28 4.40 15.37
C ILE A 94 11.18 3.39 15.49
N LYS A 95 10.86 2.77 14.33
CA LYS A 95 10.12 1.54 14.31
C LYS A 95 10.90 0.78 15.37
N LYS A 96 10.29 0.50 16.54
CA LYS A 96 10.70 -0.65 17.36
C LYS A 96 11.12 -1.65 16.30
N PRO A 97 12.36 -2.16 16.29
CA PRO A 97 12.71 -3.16 15.31
C PRO A 97 11.58 -4.16 15.45
N LYS A 98 10.66 -4.16 14.47
CA LYS A 98 9.73 -5.26 14.33
C LYS A 98 10.77 -6.33 14.19
N THR A 99 10.93 -7.16 15.21
CA THR A 99 11.57 -8.46 15.06
C THR A 99 10.98 -8.94 13.77
N SER A 100 11.77 -8.85 12.71
CA SER A 100 11.21 -8.89 11.38
C SER A 100 10.66 -10.31 11.32
N HIS A 101 9.33 -10.41 11.38
CA HIS A 101 8.61 -11.66 11.34
C HIS A 101 8.81 -12.32 9.97
N HIS A 102 9.43 -11.58 9.04
CA HIS A 102 9.86 -12.08 7.76
C HIS A 102 10.99 -13.08 7.93
N SER A 103 10.85 -14.12 7.11
CA SER A 103 11.85 -15.14 6.88
C SER A 103 13.24 -14.55 6.57
N GLU A 104 14.29 -15.32 6.86
CA GLU A 104 15.66 -14.95 6.51
C GLU A 104 15.83 -14.90 4.98
N GLU A 105 15.10 -15.75 4.25
CA GLU A 105 15.07 -15.78 2.79
C GLU A 105 14.60 -14.44 2.20
N ARG A 106 13.52 -13.87 2.75
CA ARG A 106 12.99 -12.59 2.29
C ARG A 106 13.91 -11.42 2.67
N LYS A 107 14.49 -11.43 3.88
CA LYS A 107 15.50 -10.43 4.27
C LYS A 107 16.70 -10.44 3.33
N LYS A 108 17.22 -11.63 3.02
CA LYS A 108 18.34 -11.81 2.08
C LYS A 108 17.99 -11.26 0.69
N ARG A 109 16.77 -11.51 0.20
CA ARG A 109 16.27 -10.93 -1.05
C ARG A 109 16.32 -9.40 -1.01
N TRP A 110 15.93 -8.77 0.11
CA TRP A 110 16.01 -7.31 0.26
C TRP A 110 17.45 -6.80 0.34
N GLU A 111 18.35 -7.52 1.01
CA GLU A 111 19.78 -7.20 1.06
C GLU A 111 20.43 -7.21 -0.33
N GLU A 112 20.01 -8.13 -1.21
CA GLU A 112 20.46 -8.18 -2.60
C GLU A 112 19.79 -7.10 -3.47
N LEU A 113 18.51 -6.81 -3.23
CA LEU A 113 17.72 -5.87 -4.03
C LEU A 113 18.08 -4.41 -3.73
N ASN A 114 18.29 -4.05 -2.46
CA ASN A 114 18.50 -2.67 -2.04
C ASN A 114 19.70 -1.98 -2.72
N PRO A 115 20.87 -2.61 -2.89
CA PRO A 115 21.97 -2.04 -3.67
C PRO A 115 21.58 -1.69 -5.11
N ILE A 116 20.77 -2.55 -5.76
CA ILE A 116 20.29 -2.33 -7.13
C ILE A 116 19.35 -1.12 -7.17
N LEU A 117 18.43 -1.02 -6.20
CA LEU A 117 17.53 0.12 -6.08
C LEU A 117 18.31 1.42 -5.89
N ILE A 118 19.25 1.45 -4.93
CA ILE A 118 20.07 2.64 -4.65
C ILE A 118 20.87 3.05 -5.90
N GLN A 119 21.47 2.09 -6.61
CA GLN A 119 22.20 2.39 -7.84
C GLN A 119 21.29 2.95 -8.94
N ALA A 120 20.08 2.40 -9.11
CA ALA A 120 19.12 2.91 -10.08
C ALA A 120 18.70 4.37 -9.80
N GLU A 121 18.54 4.74 -8.53
CA GLU A 121 18.27 6.13 -8.13
C GLU A 121 19.48 7.04 -8.43
N ILE A 122 20.71 6.58 -8.17
CA ILE A 122 21.94 7.32 -8.50
C ILE A 122 22.01 7.58 -10.01
N ASP A 123 21.76 6.56 -10.82
CA ASP A 123 21.80 6.66 -12.28
C ASP A 123 20.70 7.59 -12.81
N ALA A 124 19.50 7.53 -12.22
CA ALA A 124 18.39 8.42 -12.56
C ALA A 124 18.68 9.88 -12.16
N ALA A 125 19.28 10.10 -10.99
CA ALA A 125 19.69 11.42 -10.51
C ALA A 125 20.79 12.03 -11.40
N ALA A 126 21.77 11.22 -11.82
CA ALA A 126 22.84 11.63 -12.73
C ALA A 126 22.27 12.07 -14.10
N LYS A 127 21.31 11.32 -14.65
CA LYS A 127 20.63 11.66 -15.92
C LYS A 127 19.78 12.92 -15.82
N SER A 128 19.18 13.19 -14.67
CA SER A 128 18.27 14.33 -14.45
C SER A 128 18.93 15.58 -13.87
N GLY A 129 20.22 15.51 -13.53
CA GLY A 129 20.96 16.62 -12.92
C GLY A 129 20.53 16.95 -11.48
N LYS A 130 19.85 16.03 -10.80
CA LYS A 130 19.42 16.21 -9.40
C LYS A 130 20.63 16.17 -8.46
N LYS A 131 20.74 17.16 -7.58
CA LYS A 131 21.84 17.28 -6.59
C LYS A 131 21.57 16.53 -5.27
N ASN A 132 20.31 16.22 -4.97
CA ASN A 132 19.93 15.51 -3.76
C ASN A 132 19.53 14.08 -4.12
N LEU A 133 20.35 13.12 -3.71
CA LEU A 133 20.08 11.69 -3.84
C LEU A 133 19.03 11.29 -2.81
N LYS A 134 17.99 10.57 -3.24
CA LYS A 134 17.09 9.89 -2.32
C LYS A 134 17.71 8.56 -1.91
N GLU A 135 17.42 8.09 -0.70
CA GLU A 135 17.82 6.75 -0.22
C GLU A 135 16.89 5.64 -0.75
N SER A 136 16.08 5.92 -1.79
CA SER A 136 15.16 4.96 -2.39
C SER A 136 14.89 5.31 -3.84
N SER A 137 14.59 4.29 -4.63
CA SER A 137 14.38 4.41 -6.07
C SER A 137 12.92 4.37 -6.46
N ALA A 138 12.56 5.14 -7.48
CA ALA A 138 11.24 5.05 -8.09
C ALA A 138 11.06 3.68 -8.76
N TYR A 139 9.92 3.01 -8.56
CA TYR A 139 9.61 1.73 -9.24
C TYR A 139 9.81 1.82 -10.76
N SER A 140 9.45 2.95 -11.35
CA SER A 140 9.56 3.22 -12.79
C SER A 140 10.98 3.32 -13.35
N SER A 141 11.99 3.44 -12.48
CA SER A 141 13.40 3.46 -12.89
C SER A 141 14.00 2.06 -13.13
N LEU A 142 13.28 1.02 -12.70
CA LEU A 142 13.74 -0.35 -12.74
C LEU A 142 13.33 -1.02 -14.06
N ASN A 143 14.04 -2.09 -14.41
CA ASN A 143 13.72 -2.96 -15.54
C ASN A 143 14.13 -4.40 -15.18
N TRP A 144 13.69 -5.37 -16.00
CA TRP A 144 13.90 -6.78 -15.69
C TRP A 144 15.38 -7.15 -15.60
N SER A 145 16.22 -6.62 -16.50
CA SER A 145 17.66 -6.95 -16.52
C SER A 145 18.38 -6.59 -15.22
N LEU A 146 17.89 -5.59 -14.49
CA LEU A 146 18.43 -5.21 -13.18
C LEU A 146 18.03 -6.19 -12.08
N ILE A 147 16.78 -6.64 -12.04
CA ILE A 147 16.26 -7.43 -10.92
C ILE A 147 16.29 -8.95 -11.19
N SER A 148 16.41 -9.37 -12.45
CA SER A 148 16.35 -10.78 -12.84
C SER A 148 17.36 -11.67 -12.12
N PRO A 149 18.61 -11.24 -11.80
CA PRO A 149 19.53 -12.09 -11.05
C PRO A 149 18.99 -12.53 -9.68
N ILE A 150 18.13 -11.71 -9.06
CA ILE A 150 17.50 -11.98 -7.77
C ILE A 150 16.24 -12.83 -7.92
N TYR A 151 15.42 -12.56 -8.93
CA TYR A 151 14.08 -13.17 -9.04
C TYR A 151 14.02 -14.42 -9.93
N GLU A 152 14.85 -14.53 -10.96
CA GLU A 152 14.71 -15.58 -11.99
C GLU A 152 14.82 -17.00 -11.41
N HIS A 153 15.71 -17.20 -10.44
CA HIS A 153 15.94 -18.51 -9.84
C HIS A 153 14.87 -18.92 -8.80
N ILE A 154 14.11 -17.96 -8.27
CA ILE A 154 13.02 -18.19 -7.30
C ILE A 154 11.63 -18.07 -7.95
N MET A 155 11.57 -17.71 -9.23
CA MET A 155 10.31 -17.54 -9.95
C MET A 155 9.91 -18.85 -10.63
N HIS A 156 8.72 -19.34 -10.28
CA HIS A 156 8.18 -20.59 -10.77
C HIS A 156 6.85 -20.36 -11.49
N GLN A 157 6.63 -21.11 -12.57
CA GLN A 157 5.32 -21.14 -13.21
C GLN A 157 4.35 -21.94 -12.36
N TYR A 158 3.13 -21.45 -12.23
CA TYR A 158 2.02 -22.19 -11.62
C TYR A 158 0.72 -21.91 -12.37
N THR A 159 -0.32 -22.66 -12.00
CA THR A 159 -1.68 -22.42 -12.47
C THR A 159 -2.48 -21.81 -11.35
N GLN A 160 -2.88 -20.54 -11.51
CA GLN A 160 -3.80 -19.90 -10.58
C GLN A 160 -5.15 -20.62 -10.63
N THR A 161 -5.64 -21.03 -9.47
CA THR A 161 -6.94 -21.69 -9.32
C THR A 161 -8.06 -20.74 -9.71
N VAL A 162 -9.18 -21.30 -10.17
CA VAL A 162 -10.37 -20.55 -10.56
C VAL A 162 -11.46 -20.88 -9.55
N LYS A 163 -11.91 -19.88 -8.79
CA LYS A 163 -13.08 -20.00 -7.92
C LYS A 163 -14.32 -19.57 -8.67
N GLU A 164 -15.44 -20.24 -8.42
CA GLU A 164 -16.70 -19.88 -9.07
C GLU A 164 -17.19 -18.52 -8.62
N VAL A 165 -17.47 -17.65 -9.60
CA VAL A 165 -18.16 -16.37 -9.40
C VAL A 165 -19.63 -16.55 -9.79
N PRO A 166 -20.59 -16.06 -8.99
CA PRO A 166 -22.02 -16.20 -9.30
C PRO A 166 -22.36 -15.71 -10.70
N GLN A 167 -23.22 -16.46 -11.39
CA GLN A 167 -23.59 -16.19 -12.78
C GLN A 167 -24.20 -14.79 -12.95
N GLU A 168 -25.09 -14.39 -12.03
CA GLU A 168 -25.73 -13.06 -12.04
C GLU A 168 -24.68 -11.94 -11.93
N THR A 169 -23.70 -12.07 -11.03
CA THR A 169 -22.58 -11.14 -10.89
C THR A 169 -21.79 -11.01 -12.19
N MET A 170 -21.50 -12.14 -12.85
CA MET A 170 -20.78 -12.15 -14.12
C MET A 170 -21.57 -11.52 -15.27
N GLU A 171 -22.89 -11.73 -15.33
CA GLU A 171 -23.77 -11.13 -16.33
C GLU A 171 -23.84 -9.61 -16.16
N LEU A 172 -23.96 -9.12 -14.92
CA LEU A 172 -23.93 -7.69 -14.61
C LEU A 172 -22.60 -7.04 -15.03
N LEU A 173 -21.47 -7.65 -14.64
CA LEU A 173 -20.14 -7.18 -15.01
C LEU A 173 -19.95 -7.16 -16.54
N HIS A 174 -20.33 -8.23 -17.22
CA HIS A 174 -20.21 -8.32 -18.67
C HIS A 174 -21.07 -7.27 -19.39
N ASN A 175 -22.32 -7.09 -18.98
CA ASN A 175 -23.20 -6.06 -19.53
C ASN A 175 -22.67 -4.64 -19.30
N TYR A 176 -22.00 -4.41 -18.17
CA TYR A 176 -21.31 -3.16 -17.88
C TYR A 176 -20.14 -2.94 -18.85
N LEU A 177 -19.28 -3.94 -19.05
CA LEU A 177 -18.15 -3.86 -19.99
C LEU A 177 -18.60 -3.68 -21.45
N VAL A 178 -19.67 -4.37 -21.88
CA VAL A 178 -20.33 -4.12 -23.19
C VAL A 178 -20.72 -2.65 -23.34
N THR A 179 -21.30 -2.08 -22.28
CA THR A 179 -21.71 -0.68 -22.27
C THR A 179 -20.50 0.24 -22.37
N LEU A 180 -19.41 -0.04 -21.65
CA LEU A 180 -18.18 0.73 -21.74
C LEU A 180 -17.54 0.67 -23.13
N THR A 181 -17.41 -0.51 -23.73
CA THR A 181 -16.85 -0.67 -25.08
C THR A 181 -17.59 0.21 -26.09
N ARG A 182 -18.93 0.21 -26.04
CA ARG A 182 -19.78 1.03 -26.93
C ARG A 182 -19.64 2.55 -26.71
N ARG A 183 -19.26 2.99 -25.50
CA ARG A 183 -19.20 4.42 -25.13
C ARG A 183 -17.80 5.01 -25.19
N LEU A 184 -16.78 4.21 -24.87
CA LEU A 184 -15.39 4.65 -24.79
C LEU A 184 -14.55 4.20 -26.00
N SER A 185 -15.12 3.39 -26.90
CA SER A 185 -14.39 2.66 -27.96
C SER A 185 -13.54 1.52 -27.40
N SER A 186 -13.03 0.65 -28.28
CA SER A 186 -12.24 -0.51 -27.89
C SER A 186 -11.04 -0.13 -27.01
N VAL A 187 -10.85 -0.87 -25.93
CA VAL A 187 -9.70 -0.78 -25.03
C VAL A 187 -8.37 -1.08 -25.74
N THR A 188 -8.39 -1.82 -26.85
CA THR A 188 -7.19 -2.20 -27.61
C THR A 188 -6.56 -1.01 -28.35
N THR A 189 -7.31 0.09 -28.51
CA THR A 189 -6.84 1.33 -29.15
C THR A 189 -6.81 2.52 -28.18
N GLY A 190 -7.22 2.30 -26.92
CA GLY A 190 -7.34 3.33 -25.89
C GLY A 190 -6.02 3.72 -25.20
N LYS A 191 -6.04 4.87 -24.51
CA LYS A 191 -4.95 5.33 -23.64
C LYS A 191 -4.98 4.59 -22.29
N GLU A 192 -3.88 4.65 -21.55
CA GLU A 192 -3.73 3.98 -20.25
C GLU A 192 -4.86 4.31 -19.26
N SER A 193 -5.22 5.60 -19.13
CA SER A 193 -6.34 6.04 -18.29
C SER A 193 -7.69 5.43 -18.68
N GLN A 194 -7.89 5.09 -19.95
CA GLN A 194 -9.10 4.43 -20.41
C GLN A 194 -9.15 2.96 -19.94
N ARG A 195 -8.01 2.28 -19.86
CA ARG A 195 -7.94 0.86 -19.43
C ARG A 195 -8.39 0.69 -17.99
N LEU A 196 -8.15 1.68 -17.14
CA LEU A 196 -8.61 1.68 -15.75
C LEU A 196 -10.13 1.52 -15.64
N HIS A 197 -10.89 2.07 -16.58
CA HIS A 197 -12.35 1.90 -16.62
C HIS A 197 -12.79 0.47 -16.96
N PHE A 198 -11.92 -0.34 -17.56
CA PHE A 198 -12.19 -1.74 -17.87
C PHE A 198 -11.65 -2.70 -16.80
N ILE A 199 -10.54 -2.34 -16.15
CA ILE A 199 -9.90 -3.12 -15.07
C ILE A 199 -10.68 -2.97 -13.76
N ALA A 200 -10.95 -1.73 -13.33
CA ALA A 200 -11.56 -1.44 -12.03
C ALA A 200 -12.90 -2.18 -11.81
N PRO A 201 -13.83 -2.30 -12.78
CA PRO A 201 -15.07 -3.04 -12.59
C PRO A 201 -14.84 -4.51 -12.26
N ILE A 202 -13.84 -5.16 -12.86
CA ILE A 202 -13.52 -6.57 -12.56
C ILE A 202 -13.09 -6.68 -11.10
N LEU A 203 -12.19 -5.78 -10.65
CA LEU A 203 -11.74 -5.75 -9.26
C LEU A 203 -12.89 -5.46 -8.29
N VAL A 204 -13.76 -4.50 -8.61
CA VAL A 204 -14.92 -4.12 -7.78
C VAL A 204 -15.89 -5.29 -7.62
N TYR A 205 -16.31 -5.90 -8.72
CA TYR A 205 -17.29 -6.99 -8.68
C TYR A 205 -16.74 -8.24 -7.97
N VAL A 206 -15.43 -8.52 -8.10
CA VAL A 206 -14.80 -9.61 -7.35
C VAL A 206 -14.65 -9.26 -5.87
N SER A 207 -14.29 -8.02 -5.53
CA SER A 207 -14.13 -7.57 -4.14
C SER A 207 -15.45 -7.59 -3.37
N ASP A 208 -16.56 -7.27 -4.04
CA ASP A 208 -17.92 -7.28 -3.46
C ASP A 208 -18.35 -8.69 -2.99
N LEU A 209 -17.75 -9.75 -3.53
CA LEU A 209 -18.04 -11.13 -3.13
C LEU A 209 -17.65 -11.45 -1.68
N PHE A 210 -16.78 -10.65 -1.05
CA PHE A 210 -16.27 -10.91 0.30
C PHE A 210 -17.17 -10.37 1.42
N GLY A 211 -18.26 -9.67 1.07
CA GLY A 211 -19.23 -9.17 2.05
C GLY A 211 -18.65 -8.14 3.03
N PRO A 212 -19.46 -7.64 3.98
CA PRO A 212 -19.05 -6.55 4.88
C PRO A 212 -18.09 -6.99 5.99
N GLU A 213 -18.18 -8.24 6.46
CA GLU A 213 -17.37 -8.75 7.59
C GLU A 213 -15.93 -9.10 7.20
N ASP A 214 -15.69 -9.33 5.91
CA ASP A 214 -14.38 -9.71 5.36
C ASP A 214 -14.02 -8.83 4.15
N SER A 215 -14.37 -7.54 4.25
CA SER A 215 -14.36 -6.64 3.10
C SER A 215 -12.97 -6.48 2.49
N ILE A 216 -12.90 -6.59 1.17
CA ILE A 216 -11.75 -6.16 0.38
C ILE A 216 -11.95 -4.68 0.02
N GLN A 217 -11.08 -3.82 0.56
CA GLN A 217 -11.05 -2.41 0.22
C GLN A 217 -10.14 -2.18 -0.99
N ILE A 218 -10.68 -1.62 -2.07
CA ILE A 218 -9.88 -1.12 -3.18
C ILE A 218 -9.43 0.29 -2.85
N VAL A 219 -8.13 0.47 -2.89
CA VAL A 219 -7.48 1.76 -2.73
C VAL A 219 -6.92 2.16 -4.08
N VAL A 220 -7.26 3.37 -4.51
CA VAL A 220 -6.93 3.88 -5.84
C VAL A 220 -5.90 4.98 -5.69
N GLU A 221 -4.88 4.94 -6.54
CA GLU A 221 -3.86 5.98 -6.64
C GLU A 221 -3.23 6.31 -5.27
N GLU A 222 -2.62 5.31 -4.63
CA GLU A 222 -1.90 5.49 -3.36
C GLU A 222 -0.40 5.26 -3.51
N ASP A 223 0.37 6.03 -2.74
CA ASP A 223 1.81 5.86 -2.64
C ASP A 223 2.14 4.64 -1.78
N LEU A 224 3.10 3.84 -2.27
CA LEU A 224 3.69 2.71 -1.56
C LEU A 224 5.18 2.95 -1.40
N ASN A 225 5.59 3.39 -0.21
CA ASN A 225 6.97 3.79 0.08
C ASN A 225 7.59 2.84 1.10
N GLY A 226 8.64 2.12 0.69
CA GLY A 226 9.31 1.15 1.53
C GLY A 226 10.23 1.77 2.58
N VAL A 227 10.46 1.00 3.65
CA VAL A 227 11.38 1.38 4.72
C VAL A 227 12.61 0.48 4.70
N ASN A 228 12.41 -0.84 4.76
CA ASN A 228 13.50 -1.80 4.65
C ASN A 228 13.82 -2.13 3.19
N VAL A 229 12.81 -2.07 2.31
CA VAL A 229 12.98 -2.13 0.86
C VAL A 229 13.09 -0.70 0.33
N LYS A 230 14.20 -0.35 -0.33
CA LYS A 230 14.53 1.02 -0.75
C LYS A 230 13.83 1.43 -2.05
N ALA A 231 12.52 1.23 -2.12
CA ALA A 231 11.70 1.58 -3.27
C ALA A 231 10.58 2.55 -2.87
N ASN A 232 10.18 3.40 -3.81
CA ASN A 232 9.08 4.35 -3.67
C ASN A 232 8.31 4.48 -4.98
N GLY A 233 7.06 4.91 -4.87
CA GLY A 233 6.22 5.19 -6.02
C GLY A 233 4.77 4.93 -5.70
N HIS A 234 4.01 4.70 -6.76
CA HIS A 234 2.58 4.84 -6.78
C HIS A 234 1.97 3.70 -7.59
N PHE A 235 0.83 3.19 -7.16
CA PHE A 235 0.10 2.12 -7.84
C PHE A 235 -1.33 2.54 -8.12
N GLU A 236 -1.87 2.14 -9.29
CA GLU A 236 -3.24 2.48 -9.68
C GLU A 236 -4.25 1.82 -8.76
N PHE A 237 -4.03 0.55 -8.37
CA PHE A 237 -4.86 -0.12 -7.38
C PHE A 237 -4.06 -0.92 -6.36
N MET A 238 -4.49 -0.85 -5.11
CA MET A 238 -4.08 -1.75 -4.03
C MET A 238 -5.30 -2.33 -3.35
N LEU A 239 -5.32 -3.64 -3.16
CA LEU A 239 -6.39 -4.37 -2.50
C LEU A 239 -5.98 -4.60 -1.04
N LYS A 240 -6.76 -4.04 -0.12
CA LYS A 240 -6.55 -4.16 1.32
C LYS A 240 -7.58 -5.10 1.95
N ARG A 241 -7.12 -6.01 2.82
CA ARG A 241 -7.96 -6.87 3.66
C ARG A 241 -7.46 -6.74 5.09
N ASN A 242 -8.36 -6.50 6.05
CA ASN A 242 -7.99 -6.26 7.46
C ASN A 242 -6.90 -5.18 7.63
N ASN A 243 -7.02 -4.09 6.87
CA ASN A 243 -6.07 -2.96 6.83
C ASN A 243 -4.63 -3.33 6.38
N LYS A 244 -4.44 -4.49 5.76
CA LYS A 244 -3.16 -4.92 5.16
C LYS A 244 -3.27 -4.97 3.64
N ARG A 245 -2.22 -4.57 2.92
CA ARG A 245 -2.14 -4.59 1.45
C ARG A 245 -1.83 -6.00 0.98
N VAL A 246 -2.88 -6.77 0.70
CA VAL A 246 -2.76 -8.18 0.34
C VAL A 246 -2.49 -8.39 -1.14
N CYS A 247 -2.88 -7.45 -2.00
CA CYS A 247 -2.60 -7.51 -3.43
C CYS A 247 -2.28 -6.12 -4.01
N ILE A 248 -1.22 -6.07 -4.82
CA ILE A 248 -0.83 -4.92 -5.63
C ILE A 248 -1.34 -5.15 -7.05
N VAL A 249 -1.86 -4.10 -7.70
CA VAL A 249 -2.30 -4.19 -9.09
C VAL A 249 -1.66 -3.06 -9.88
N GLU A 250 -0.88 -3.45 -10.89
CA GLU A 250 -0.20 -2.54 -11.81
C GLU A 250 -0.90 -2.56 -13.17
N ALA A 251 -1.48 -1.42 -13.57
CA ALA A 251 -2.10 -1.29 -14.87
C ALA A 251 -1.07 -0.77 -15.89
N LYS A 252 -0.82 -1.53 -16.96
CA LYS A 252 0.10 -1.11 -18.04
C LYS A 252 -0.60 -1.01 -19.37
N LYS A 253 -0.13 -0.09 -20.21
CA LYS A 253 -0.59 -0.05 -21.61
C LYS A 253 0.04 -1.16 -22.46
N ASP A 254 1.36 -1.15 -22.58
CA ASP A 254 2.10 -1.99 -23.53
C ASP A 254 3.28 -2.76 -22.88
N ASP A 255 3.94 -2.18 -21.86
CA ASP A 255 5.13 -2.78 -21.24
C ASP A 255 4.77 -3.62 -20.00
N MET A 256 4.26 -4.83 -20.25
CA MET A 256 3.88 -5.79 -19.22
C MET A 256 5.08 -6.28 -18.38
N GLU A 257 6.28 -6.32 -18.96
CA GLU A 257 7.50 -6.70 -18.23
C GLU A 257 7.88 -5.62 -17.22
N GLN A 258 7.82 -4.35 -17.60
CA GLN A 258 8.01 -3.26 -16.67
C GLN A 258 6.95 -3.28 -15.57
N GLY A 259 5.68 -3.55 -15.89
CA GLY A 259 4.65 -3.71 -14.87
C GLY A 259 4.96 -4.81 -13.87
N MET A 260 5.44 -5.97 -14.34
CA MET A 260 5.88 -7.07 -13.49
C MET A 260 7.04 -6.70 -12.59
N VAL A 261 8.02 -5.93 -13.08
CA VAL A 261 9.14 -5.44 -12.26
C VAL A 261 8.63 -4.54 -11.13
N GLN A 262 7.71 -3.62 -11.42
CA GLN A 262 7.16 -2.69 -10.44
C GLN A 262 6.34 -3.43 -9.39
N ASP A 263 5.49 -4.37 -9.82
CA ASP A 263 4.66 -5.19 -8.96
C ASP A 263 5.49 -6.10 -8.04
N LEU A 264 6.53 -6.77 -8.56
CA LEU A 264 7.46 -7.58 -7.75
C LEU A 264 8.09 -6.79 -6.59
N VAL A 265 8.61 -5.60 -6.88
CA VAL A 265 9.22 -4.76 -5.85
C VAL A 265 8.17 -4.16 -4.93
N GLY A 266 6.99 -3.81 -5.45
CA GLY A 266 5.84 -3.34 -4.67
C GLY A 266 5.36 -4.38 -3.66
N MET A 267 5.31 -5.66 -4.06
CA MET A 267 4.97 -6.77 -3.16
C MET A 267 5.97 -6.94 -2.01
N GLU A 268 7.28 -6.75 -2.25
CA GLU A 268 8.28 -6.76 -1.18
C GLU A 268 8.08 -5.61 -0.19
N VAL A 269 7.74 -4.41 -0.70
CA VAL A 269 7.42 -3.25 0.14
C VAL A 269 6.15 -3.48 0.96
N ALA A 270 5.08 -3.99 0.33
CA ALA A 270 3.84 -4.31 1.03
C ALA A 270 4.06 -5.38 2.11
N SER A 271 4.86 -6.41 1.82
CA SER A 271 5.28 -7.43 2.77
C SER A 271 5.94 -6.79 3.99
N ASP A 272 6.96 -5.95 3.79
CA ASP A 272 7.68 -5.25 4.87
C ASP A 272 6.77 -4.39 5.75
N LEU A 273 5.92 -3.58 5.11
CA LEU A 273 5.08 -2.62 5.83
C LEU A 273 4.02 -3.33 6.69
N ASP A 274 3.35 -4.32 6.10
CA ASP A 274 2.17 -4.96 6.68
C ASP A 274 2.45 -6.31 7.37
N GLY A 275 3.71 -6.76 7.35
CA GLY A 275 4.15 -7.98 8.03
C GLY A 275 3.53 -9.23 7.39
N LEU A 276 3.51 -9.30 6.07
CA LEU A 276 2.87 -10.37 5.30
C LEU A 276 3.90 -11.38 4.78
N ASP A 277 3.65 -12.67 4.96
CA ASP A 277 4.45 -13.76 4.37
C ASP A 277 4.11 -13.99 2.90
N THR A 278 2.88 -13.66 2.51
CA THR A 278 2.40 -13.75 1.13
C THR A 278 1.80 -12.41 0.74
N VAL A 279 2.23 -11.89 -0.41
CA VAL A 279 1.59 -10.76 -1.07
C VAL A 279 1.32 -11.16 -2.51
N TYR A 280 0.15 -10.82 -3.02
CA TYR A 280 -0.23 -11.11 -4.39
C TYR A 280 -0.02 -9.90 -5.31
N GLY A 281 0.13 -10.18 -6.59
CA GLY A 281 0.37 -9.18 -7.62
C GLY A 281 -0.48 -9.43 -8.84
N ILE A 282 -0.97 -8.37 -9.46
CA ILE A 282 -1.70 -8.44 -10.73
C ILE A 282 -1.16 -7.37 -11.67
N VAL A 283 -0.54 -7.79 -12.75
CA VAL A 283 -0.14 -6.88 -13.83
C VAL A 283 -1.10 -7.08 -14.99
N THR A 284 -1.71 -6.00 -15.47
CA THR A 284 -2.67 -6.13 -16.56
C THR A 284 -2.70 -4.92 -17.50
N ASN A 285 -2.91 -5.20 -18.78
CA ASN A 285 -3.32 -4.21 -19.78
C ASN A 285 -4.80 -4.34 -20.15
N TYR A 286 -5.60 -4.97 -19.27
CA TYR A 286 -6.95 -5.49 -19.48
C TYR A 286 -7.05 -6.72 -20.41
N VAL A 287 -6.21 -6.83 -21.44
CA VAL A 287 -6.22 -8.00 -22.34
C VAL A 287 -5.45 -9.15 -21.71
N GLU A 288 -4.20 -8.90 -21.34
CA GLU A 288 -3.29 -9.82 -20.70
C GLU A 288 -3.31 -9.60 -19.18
N TRP A 289 -3.21 -10.70 -18.44
CA TRP A 289 -3.24 -10.72 -16.97
C TRP A 289 -2.11 -11.62 -16.48
N ILE A 290 -1.20 -11.03 -15.72
CA ILE A 290 -0.13 -11.74 -15.02
C ILE A 290 -0.51 -11.77 -13.54
N PHE A 291 -0.68 -12.97 -12.99
CA PHE A 291 -0.92 -13.20 -11.58
C PHE A 291 0.39 -13.61 -10.91
N LEU A 292 0.76 -12.90 -9.87
CA LEU A 292 1.96 -13.13 -9.09
C LEU A 292 1.59 -13.50 -7.64
N LYS A 293 2.36 -14.41 -7.05
CA LYS A 293 2.28 -14.76 -5.64
C LYS A 293 3.69 -14.67 -5.06
N SER A 294 3.96 -13.63 -4.28
CA SER A 294 5.25 -13.42 -3.63
C SER A 294 5.26 -14.04 -2.25
N GLN A 295 6.02 -15.13 -2.09
CA GLN A 295 6.23 -15.82 -0.83
C GLN A 295 7.68 -15.64 -0.34
N ASN A 296 7.88 -15.99 0.94
CA ASN A 296 9.14 -15.84 1.65
C ASN A 296 10.35 -16.38 0.88
N ASP A 297 10.22 -17.55 0.27
CA ASP A 297 11.29 -18.29 -0.41
C ASP A 297 11.12 -18.36 -1.94
N LYS A 298 9.92 -18.10 -2.47
CA LYS A 298 9.61 -18.22 -3.90
C LYS A 298 8.65 -17.15 -4.42
N ILE A 299 8.63 -16.99 -5.74
CA ILE A 299 7.60 -16.26 -6.48
C ILE A 299 6.90 -17.24 -7.40
N GLU A 300 5.56 -17.24 -7.42
CA GLU A 300 4.80 -18.00 -8.41
C GLU A 300 4.16 -17.05 -9.42
N LYS A 301 4.24 -17.40 -10.71
CA LYS A 301 3.71 -16.63 -11.83
C LYS A 301 2.72 -17.46 -12.66
N ASN A 302 1.56 -16.88 -12.97
CA ASN A 302 0.60 -17.40 -13.94
C ASN A 302 0.23 -16.31 -14.94
N MET A 303 0.08 -16.66 -16.21
CA MET A 303 -0.39 -15.73 -17.25
C MET A 303 -1.71 -16.23 -17.84
N ASP A 304 -2.60 -15.30 -18.15
CA ASP A 304 -3.87 -15.56 -18.84
C ASP A 304 -4.26 -14.36 -19.70
N THR A 305 -5.24 -14.54 -20.59
CA THR A 305 -5.68 -13.53 -21.54
C THR A 305 -7.18 -13.57 -21.72
N LEU A 306 -7.82 -12.41 -21.76
CA LEU A 306 -9.21 -12.28 -22.19
C LEU A 306 -9.32 -12.59 -23.69
N THR A 307 -10.36 -13.34 -24.05
CA THR A 307 -10.72 -13.55 -25.46
C THR A 307 -11.83 -12.58 -25.84
N PHE A 308 -11.85 -12.13 -27.08
CA PHE A 308 -12.74 -11.06 -27.52
C PHE A 308 -13.63 -11.51 -28.69
N GLU A 309 -14.90 -11.13 -28.64
CA GLU A 309 -15.86 -11.23 -29.73
C GLU A 309 -16.49 -9.84 -29.94
N LEU A 310 -16.48 -9.35 -31.18
CA LEU A 310 -17.01 -8.02 -31.52
C LEU A 310 -16.47 -6.91 -30.60
N GLU A 311 -15.16 -6.95 -30.30
CA GLU A 311 -14.44 -6.00 -29.41
C GLU A 311 -14.83 -6.05 -27.92
N VAL A 312 -15.64 -7.02 -27.51
CA VAL A 312 -16.03 -7.24 -26.11
C VAL A 312 -15.39 -8.52 -25.60
N ALA A 313 -14.88 -8.51 -24.37
CA ALA A 313 -14.36 -9.71 -23.74
C ALA A 313 -15.49 -10.75 -23.58
N THR A 314 -15.25 -11.99 -24.00
CA THR A 314 -16.24 -13.06 -23.88
C THR A 314 -16.57 -13.31 -22.41
N LEU A 315 -17.84 -13.62 -22.12
CA LEU A 315 -18.28 -13.94 -20.77
C LEU A 315 -17.48 -15.10 -20.15
N GLU A 316 -17.09 -16.10 -20.96
CA GLU A 316 -16.30 -17.24 -20.51
C GLU A 316 -14.89 -16.82 -20.06
N SER A 317 -14.17 -16.06 -20.88
CA SER A 317 -12.82 -15.60 -20.49
C SER A 317 -12.86 -14.63 -19.32
N LEU A 318 -13.87 -13.75 -19.27
CA LEU A 318 -14.10 -12.85 -18.17
C LEU A 318 -14.38 -13.60 -16.86
N LYS A 319 -15.21 -14.65 -16.90
CA LYS A 319 -15.51 -15.51 -15.75
C LYS A 319 -14.26 -16.23 -15.24
N ARG A 320 -13.38 -16.66 -16.15
CA ARG A 320 -12.09 -17.27 -15.80
C ARG A 320 -11.17 -16.28 -15.09
N ILE A 321 -10.96 -15.08 -15.64
CA ILE A 321 -10.12 -14.05 -15.02
C ILE A 321 -10.69 -13.61 -13.66
N ALA A 322 -11.99 -13.31 -13.59
CA ALA A 322 -12.65 -12.93 -12.34
C ALA A 322 -12.53 -14.05 -11.28
N GLY A 323 -12.70 -15.31 -11.68
CA GLY A 323 -12.54 -16.47 -10.80
C GLY A 323 -11.10 -16.68 -10.32
N LYS A 324 -10.08 -16.32 -11.12
CA LYS A 324 -8.67 -16.32 -10.69
C LYS A 324 -8.40 -15.26 -9.64
N ILE A 325 -8.89 -14.03 -9.85
CA ILE A 325 -8.78 -12.95 -8.87
C ILE A 325 -9.52 -13.34 -7.58
N TYR A 326 -10.71 -13.94 -7.70
CA TYR A 326 -11.48 -14.35 -6.54
C TYR A 326 -10.76 -15.43 -5.73
N ALA A 327 -10.17 -16.43 -6.41
CA ALA A 327 -9.37 -17.45 -5.75
C ALA A 327 -8.14 -16.85 -5.06
N LEU A 328 -7.39 -16.00 -5.76
CA LEU A 328 -6.20 -15.32 -5.24
C LEU A 328 -6.50 -14.52 -3.97
N LEU A 329 -7.62 -13.80 -3.91
CA LEU A 329 -8.04 -13.03 -2.73
C LEU A 329 -8.69 -13.89 -1.63
N SER A 330 -9.09 -15.12 -1.95
CA SER A 330 -9.65 -16.08 -1.00
C SER A 330 -8.57 -16.89 -0.28
N ASP A 331 -7.38 -17.02 -0.86
CA ASP A 331 -6.26 -17.77 -0.27
C ASP A 331 -5.69 -17.01 0.94
N GLU A 332 -5.77 -17.62 2.13
CA GLU A 332 -5.14 -17.15 3.38
C GLU A 332 -3.64 -17.50 3.44
#